data_AF-A0A7J4VDW7-F1
#
_entry.id   AF-A0A7J4VDW7-F1
#
_cell.length_a   1.000
_cell.length_b   1.000
_cell.length_c   1.000
_cell.angle_alpha   90.00
_cell.angle_beta   90.00
_cell.angle_gamma   90.00
#
_symmetry.space_group_name_H-M   'P 1'
#
loop_
_entity.id
_entity.type
_entity.pdbx_description
1 polymer ?
#
loop_
_entity_poly.entity_id
_entity_poly.type
_entity_poly.pdbx_seq_one_letter_code
_entity_poly.pdbx_strand_id
1 'polypeptide(L)'
;MPVEVFPFAVDVETEFLKSLSAVPKLRLASDGSLYVTDNGNHILDTNFGELTGVKELVAMLDSRAGLACHGIFRGLADILIVASEVGVTELRQGEKDKFLSLLKAIKVMQSD
;
A
#
# COMPACT_ATOMS: atom_id res chain seq x y z
N MET A 1 -3.90 2.96 -0.83
CA MET A 1 -2.87 2.03 -1.33
C MET A 1 -2.69 2.32 -2.82
N PRO A 2 -1.48 2.68 -3.30
CA PRO A 2 -1.25 3.06 -4.70
C PRO A 2 -1.13 1.83 -5.64
N VAL A 3 -1.99 1.74 -6.65
CA VAL A 3 -1.87 0.75 -7.74
C VAL A 3 -1.37 1.49 -8.98
N GLU A 4 -0.27 1.05 -9.58
CA GLU A 4 0.21 1.62 -10.85
C GLU A 4 -0.40 0.87 -12.03
N VAL A 5 -0.95 1.61 -12.99
CA VAL A 5 -1.79 1.09 -14.08
C VAL A 5 -1.33 1.66 -15.41
N PHE A 6 -1.28 0.82 -16.44
CA PHE A 6 -0.96 1.27 -17.79
C PHE A 6 -2.04 2.24 -18.32
N PRO A 7 -1.66 3.28 -19.09
CA PRO A 7 -2.61 4.33 -19.50
C PRO A 7 -3.86 3.81 -20.23
N PHE A 8 -3.71 2.78 -21.08
CA PHE A 8 -4.84 2.20 -21.81
C PHE A 8 -5.79 1.38 -20.93
N ALA A 9 -5.36 0.99 -19.73
CA ALA A 9 -6.09 0.06 -18.86
C ALA A 9 -6.83 0.78 -17.71
N VAL A 10 -6.64 2.09 -17.53
CA VAL A 10 -7.15 2.87 -16.40
C VAL A 10 -8.63 2.61 -16.10
N ASP A 11 -9.50 2.69 -17.11
CA ASP A 11 -10.94 2.54 -16.91
C ASP A 11 -11.32 1.11 -16.49
N VAL A 12 -10.76 0.10 -17.17
CA VAL A 12 -11.05 -1.31 -16.88
C VAL A 12 -10.53 -1.71 -15.50
N GLU A 13 -9.33 -1.24 -15.13
CA GLU A 13 -8.73 -1.55 -13.84
C GLU A 13 -9.38 -0.75 -12.70
N THR A 14 -9.92 0.43 -12.99
CA THR A 14 -10.78 1.14 -12.04
C THR A 14 -12.02 0.32 -11.68
N GLU A 15 -12.71 -0.27 -12.66
CA GLU A 15 -13.87 -1.12 -12.41
C GLU A 15 -13.50 -2.45 -11.73
N PHE A 16 -12.37 -3.05 -12.11
CA PHE A 16 -11.85 -4.23 -11.41
C PHE A 16 -11.59 -3.95 -9.92
N LEU A 17 -10.90 -2.86 -9.59
CA LEU A 17 -10.64 -2.49 -8.20
C LEU A 17 -11.93 -2.19 -7.43
N LYS A 18 -12.92 -1.55 -8.06
CA LYS A 18 -14.26 -1.38 -7.46
C LYS A 18 -14.96 -2.71 -7.19
N SER A 19 -14.79 -3.71 -8.05
CA SER A 19 -15.36 -5.06 -7.85
C SER A 19 -14.79 -5.77 -6.63
N LEU A 20 -13.57 -5.39 -6.20
CA LEU A 20 -12.96 -5.82 -4.95
C LEU A 20 -13.43 -4.99 -3.74
N SER A 21 -14.55 -4.27 -3.87
CA SER A 21 -15.09 -3.34 -2.87
C SER A 21 -14.14 -2.19 -2.52
N ALA A 22 -13.19 -1.87 -3.40
CA ALA A 22 -12.26 -0.79 -3.20
C ALA A 22 -12.79 0.54 -3.77
N VAL A 23 -12.23 1.64 -3.29
CA VAL A 23 -12.53 2.99 -3.79
C VAL A 23 -11.27 3.56 -4.45
N PRO A 24 -11.04 3.28 -5.75
CA PRO A 24 -9.92 3.82 -6.51
C PRO A 24 -10.16 5.28 -6.91
N LYS A 25 -9.10 6.09 -6.84
CA LYS A 25 -9.08 7.46 -7.35
C LYS A 25 -7.79 7.70 -8.13
N LEU A 26 -7.88 8.34 -9.29
CA LEU A 26 -6.68 8.76 -10.01
C LEU A 26 -5.90 9.76 -9.17
N ARG A 27 -4.60 9.51 -9.04
CA ARG A 27 -3.67 10.43 -8.39
C ARG A 27 -3.50 11.66 -9.27
N LEU A 28 -3.61 12.82 -8.63
CA LEU A 28 -3.34 14.11 -9.26
C LEU A 28 -1.98 14.64 -8.79
N ALA A 29 -1.28 15.36 -9.66
CA ALA A 29 -0.12 16.14 -9.31
C ALA A 29 -0.52 17.40 -8.52
N SER A 30 0.47 18.13 -7.98
CA SER A 30 0.25 19.33 -7.17
C SER A 30 -0.48 20.46 -7.92
N ASP A 31 -0.38 20.47 -9.25
CA ASP A 31 -1.06 21.43 -10.15
C ASP A 31 -2.47 20.97 -10.58
N GLY A 32 -2.93 19.81 -10.10
CA GLY A 32 -4.23 19.23 -10.44
C GLY A 32 -4.25 18.41 -11.73
N SER A 33 -3.13 18.31 -12.46
CA SER A 33 -3.02 17.41 -13.63
C SER A 33 -2.95 15.94 -13.21
N LEU A 34 -3.16 15.01 -14.16
CA LEU A 34 -2.97 13.59 -13.89
C LEU A 34 -1.51 13.31 -13.54
N TYR A 35 -1.28 12.63 -12.43
CA TYR A 35 0.07 12.20 -12.08
C TYR A 35 0.53 11.12 -13.07
N VAL A 36 1.77 11.27 -13.53
CA VAL A 36 2.44 10.34 -14.44
C VAL A 36 3.70 9.83 -13.75
N THR A 37 3.86 8.52 -13.67
CA THR A 37 5.06 7.90 -13.10
C THR A 37 6.26 8.03 -14.05
N ASP A 38 7.46 7.72 -13.57
CA ASP A 38 8.68 7.73 -14.39
C ASP A 38 8.57 6.78 -15.62
N ASN A 39 7.71 5.76 -15.53
CA ASN A 39 7.45 4.81 -16.60
C ASN A 39 6.27 5.21 -17.52
N GLY A 40 5.70 6.40 -17.33
CA GLY A 40 4.57 6.89 -18.13
C GLY A 40 3.21 6.31 -17.76
N ASN A 41 3.07 5.71 -16.58
CA ASN A 41 1.82 5.11 -16.11
C ASN A 41 1.04 6.05 -15.18
N HIS A 42 -0.17 5.65 -14.82
CA HIS A 42 -1.00 6.35 -13.84
C HIS A 42 -1.09 5.58 -12.52
N ILE A 43 -1.43 6.29 -11.46
CA ILE A 43 -1.65 5.69 -10.13
C ILE A 43 -3.13 5.81 -9.76
N LEU A 44 -3.74 4.67 -9.41
CA LEU A 44 -5.02 4.59 -8.71
C LEU A 44 -4.75 4.48 -7.20
N ASP A 45 -4.91 5.58 -6.49
CA ASP A 45 -4.94 5.61 -5.03
C ASP A 45 -6.22 4.93 -4.54
N THR A 46 -6.05 3.69 -4.09
CA THR A 46 -7.15 2.78 -3.84
C THR A 46 -7.31 2.54 -2.35
N ASN A 47 -8.51 2.82 -1.84
CA ASN A 47 -8.89 2.49 -0.47
C ASN A 47 -9.62 1.14 -0.45
N PHE A 48 -9.02 0.14 0.18
CA PHE A 48 -9.62 -1.19 0.36
C PHE A 48 -10.33 -1.35 1.72
N GLY A 49 -10.40 -0.30 2.53
CA GLY A 49 -10.85 -0.40 3.92
C GLY A 49 -9.90 -1.25 4.75
N GLU A 50 -10.44 -2.14 5.57
CA GLU A 50 -9.64 -3.12 6.30
C GLU A 50 -9.16 -4.22 5.34
N LEU A 51 -7.83 -4.28 5.16
CA LEU A 51 -7.19 -5.28 4.33
C LEU A 51 -7.20 -6.66 5.03
N THR A 52 -8.25 -7.44 4.78
CA THR A 52 -8.29 -8.87 5.09
C THR A 52 -7.78 -9.68 3.89
N GLY A 53 -7.14 -10.82 4.12
CA GLY A 53 -6.67 -11.68 3.02
C GLY A 53 -5.61 -11.02 2.11
N VAL A 54 -4.65 -10.29 2.69
CA VAL A 54 -3.61 -9.56 1.93
C VAL A 54 -2.85 -10.47 0.95
N LYS A 55 -2.64 -11.74 1.30
CA LYS A 55 -1.93 -12.69 0.43
C LYS A 55 -2.73 -12.95 -0.86
N GLU A 56 -4.03 -13.17 -0.73
CA GLU A 56 -4.94 -13.42 -1.84
C GLU A 56 -5.09 -12.16 -2.69
N LEU A 57 -5.21 -10.99 -2.07
CA LEU A 57 -5.23 -9.70 -2.78
C LEU A 57 -3.97 -9.49 -3.62
N VAL A 58 -2.78 -9.68 -3.03
CA VAL A 58 -1.50 -9.55 -3.75
C VAL A 58 -1.45 -10.50 -4.95
N ALA A 59 -1.82 -11.78 -4.76
CA ALA A 59 -1.84 -12.73 -5.87
C ALA A 59 -2.81 -12.34 -7.00
N MET A 60 -3.98 -11.77 -6.68
CA MET A 60 -4.92 -11.26 -7.67
C MET A 60 -4.36 -10.05 -8.42
N LEU A 61 -3.71 -9.12 -7.72
CA LEU A 61 -3.13 -7.93 -8.35
C LEU A 61 -1.91 -8.28 -9.21
N ASP A 62 -1.02 -9.16 -8.73
CA ASP A 62 0.18 -9.62 -9.46
C ASP A 62 -0.18 -10.36 -10.75
N SER A 63 -1.32 -11.06 -10.78
CA SER A 63 -1.78 -11.81 -11.95
C SER A 63 -2.64 -10.98 -12.92
N ARG A 64 -2.93 -9.72 -12.58
CA ARG A 64 -3.84 -8.88 -13.36
C ARG A 64 -3.10 -8.14 -14.48
N ALA A 65 -3.39 -8.52 -15.72
CA ALA A 65 -2.94 -7.75 -16.88
C ALA A 65 -3.54 -6.33 -16.86
N GLY A 66 -2.73 -5.32 -17.18
CA GLY A 66 -3.14 -3.91 -17.11
C GLY A 66 -2.63 -3.19 -15.86
N LEU A 67 -2.28 -3.93 -14.81
CA LEU A 67 -1.53 -3.40 -13.67
C LEU A 67 -0.03 -3.50 -13.95
N ALA A 68 0.70 -2.44 -13.64
CA ALA A 68 2.15 -2.42 -13.71
C ALA A 68 2.78 -2.83 -12.37
N CYS A 69 2.23 -2.35 -11.25
CA CYS A 69 2.72 -2.65 -9.91
C CYS A 69 1.68 -2.26 -8.85
N HIS A 70 1.93 -2.62 -7.59
CA HIS A 70 1.14 -2.19 -6.44
C HIS A 70 2.00 -1.84 -5.23
N GLY A 71 1.49 -1.00 -4.33
CA GLY A 71 2.20 -0.56 -3.13
C GLY A 71 2.27 -1.54 -1.96
N ILE A 72 1.95 -2.83 -2.13
CA ILE A 72 2.02 -3.83 -1.05
C ILE A 72 3.39 -4.52 -1.05
N PHE A 73 4.20 -4.27 -0.02
CA PHE A 73 5.56 -4.82 0.14
C PHE A 73 5.59 -5.98 1.14
N ARG A 74 4.74 -6.99 0.94
CA ARG A 74 4.63 -8.13 1.86
C ARG A 74 5.85 -9.03 1.76
N GLY A 75 6.53 -9.25 2.89
CA GLY A 75 7.64 -10.22 2.99
C GLY A 75 8.99 -9.71 2.46
N LEU A 76 9.11 -8.41 2.21
CA LEU A 76 10.33 -7.81 1.66
C LEU A 76 11.23 -7.14 2.71
N ALA A 77 10.67 -6.71 3.85
CA ALA A 77 11.44 -6.05 4.89
C ALA A 77 12.11 -7.06 5.83
N ASP A 78 13.45 -7.02 5.90
CA ASP A 78 14.26 -7.81 6.84
C ASP A 78 14.49 -7.07 8.16
N ILE A 79 14.59 -5.74 8.11
CA ILE A 79 14.86 -4.87 9.25
C ILE A 79 13.88 -3.69 9.20
N LEU A 80 13.26 -3.39 10.33
CA LEU A 80 12.42 -2.22 10.56
C LEU A 80 13.07 -1.34 11.64
N ILE A 81 13.40 -0.10 11.30
CA ILE A 81 13.96 0.89 12.22
C ILE A 81 12.88 1.93 12.51
N VAL A 82 12.52 2.08 13.78
CA VAL A 82 11.47 3.00 14.22
C VAL A 82 12.04 4.02 15.18
N ALA A 83 12.03 5.29 14.77
CA ALA A 83 12.38 6.41 15.64
C ALA A 83 11.13 6.90 16.38
N SER A 84 11.30 7.17 17.67
CA SER A 84 10.28 7.69 18.58
C SER A 84 10.90 8.69 19.54
N GLU A 85 10.08 9.38 20.33
CA GLU A 85 10.56 10.32 21.36
C GLU A 85 11.47 9.65 22.40
N VAL A 86 11.27 8.35 22.65
CA VAL A 86 12.09 7.56 23.59
C VAL A 86 13.36 6.98 22.97
N GLY A 87 13.59 7.19 21.67
CA GLY A 87 14.77 6.71 20.94
C GLY A 87 14.44 5.85 19.72
N VAL A 88 15.45 5.12 19.24
CA VAL A 88 15.39 4.28 18.04
C VAL A 88 15.29 2.81 18.39
N THR A 89 14.28 2.12 17.84
CA THR A 89 14.09 0.68 17.97
C THR A 89 14.37 -0.01 16.65
N GLU A 90 15.27 -0.99 16.65
CA GLU A 90 15.49 -1.92 15.53
C GLU A 90 14.67 -3.21 15.76
N LEU A 91 13.97 -3.65 14.72
CA LEU A 91 13.24 -4.91 14.65
C LEU A 91 13.75 -5.73 13.47
N ARG A 92 13.96 -7.03 13.66
CA ARG A 92 14.32 -7.96 12.59
C ARG A 92 13.15 -8.87 12.24
N GLN A 93 13.13 -9.34 10.99
CA GLN A 93 12.15 -10.32 10.53
C GLN A 93 12.15 -11.54 11.46
N GLY A 94 10.95 -11.97 11.89
CA GLY A 94 10.78 -13.06 12.85
C GLY A 94 10.60 -12.61 14.31
N GLU A 95 10.92 -11.37 14.67
CA GLU A 95 10.73 -10.83 16.03
C GLU A 95 9.28 -10.40 16.32
N LYS A 96 8.33 -11.34 16.17
CA LYS A 96 6.88 -11.06 16.27
C LYS A 96 6.48 -10.43 17.59
N ASP A 97 7.02 -10.89 18.71
CA ASP A 97 6.65 -10.39 20.04
C ASP A 97 7.12 -8.95 20.26
N LYS A 98 8.33 -8.64 19.78
CA LYS A 98 8.89 -7.28 19.82
C LYS A 98 8.09 -6.33 18.92
N PHE A 99 7.67 -6.80 17.75
CA PHE A 99 6.79 -6.05 16.86
C PHE A 99 5.41 -5.77 17.50
N LEU A 100 4.78 -6.77 18.13
CA LEU A 100 3.50 -6.59 18.83
C LEU A 100 3.62 -5.66 20.03
N SER A 101 4.74 -5.71 20.76
CA SER A 101 5.04 -4.78 21.85
C SER A 101 5.15 -3.34 21.33
N LEU A 102 5.87 -3.14 20.23
CA LEU A 102 5.98 -1.83 19.57
C LEU A 102 4.61 -1.30 19.12
N LEU A 103 3.77 -2.13 18.48
CA LEU A 103 2.43 -1.72 18.06
C LEU A 103 1.55 -1.26 19.22
N LYS A 104 1.67 -1.91 20.39
CA LYS A 104 0.96 -1.48 21.61
C LYS A 104 1.48 -0.11 22.07
N ALA A 105 2.79 0.08 22.11
CA ALA A 105 3.39 1.36 22.50
C ALA A 105 2.94 2.50 21.58
N ILE A 106 2.97 2.30 20.26
CA ILE A 106 2.52 3.31 19.28
C ILE A 106 1.03 3.63 19.45
N LYS A 107 0.17 2.62 19.65
CA LYS A 107 -1.27 2.87 19.84
C LYS A 107 -1.59 3.64 21.12
N VAL A 108 -0.85 3.38 22.21
CA VAL A 108 -1.01 4.12 23.47
C VAL A 108 -0.62 5.59 23.29
N MET A 109 0.42 5.88 22.50
CA MET A 109 0.85 7.26 22.22
C MET A 109 -0.09 8.04 21.29
N GLN A 110 -1.01 7.38 20.57
CA GLN A 110 -1.98 8.03 19.68
C GLN A 110 -3.37 8.23 20.34
N SER A 111 -3.54 7.79 21.58
CA SER A 111 -4.78 7.93 22.36
C SER A 111 -4.79 9.07 23.39
N ASP A 112 -3.69 9.81 23.48
CA ASP A 112 -3.54 11.04 24.27
C ASP A 112 -3.59 12.28 23.35
#